data_AF-A0AAP0Z732-F1
#
_entry.id   AF-A0AAP0Z732-F1
#
_cell.length_a   1.000
_cell.length_b   1.000
_cell.length_c   1.000
_cell.angle_alpha   90.00
_cell.angle_beta   90.00
_cell.angle_gamma   90.00
#
_symmetry.space_group_name_H-M   'P 1'
#
loop_
_entity.id
_entity.type
_entity.pdbx_description
1 polymer ?
#
loop_
_entity_poly.entity_id
_entity_poly.type
_entity_poly.pdbx_seq_one_letter_code
_entity_poly.pdbx_strand_id
1 'polypeptide(L)'
;MRIQGSKMTPTPRCRHHYLLNVHKSDWLRSEYHVEFLADYGLMLADWYSPEQLRTAWMVNFFDRQALYALHPRAHYDTYSAMHYSREELEALFIQGIGSVMRNFAHRGQCSILFWLSARPALGRYYNYLLKKQSVELDYRYRMDIQREAGIYVIETGKYHRAQEPEQSRTGRAKSPYLSGAVAILTRRAPALRHAG
;
A
#
# COMPACT_ATOMS: atom_id res chain seq x y z
N MET A 1 11.67 23.53 -0.59
CA MET A 1 10.79 23.13 0.53
C MET A 1 11.49 22.08 1.37
N ARG A 2 11.36 22.14 2.70
CA ARG A 2 11.88 21.14 3.65
C ARG A 2 10.71 20.46 4.36
N ILE A 3 10.74 19.13 4.47
CA ILE A 3 9.73 18.34 5.16
C ILE A 3 10.41 17.51 6.24
N GLN A 4 9.87 17.52 7.45
CA GLN A 4 10.39 16.75 8.58
C GLN A 4 9.27 15.99 9.27
N GLY A 5 9.40 14.66 9.34
CA GLY A 5 8.43 13.80 10.01
C GLY A 5 8.89 13.38 11.40
N SER A 6 8.00 13.47 12.38
CA SER A 6 8.18 12.90 13.72
C SER A 6 7.02 11.96 14.06
N LYS A 7 7.32 10.89 14.81
CA LYS A 7 6.29 10.00 15.35
C LYS A 7 5.66 10.67 16.57
N MET A 8 4.34 10.68 16.61
CA MET A 8 3.54 11.22 17.71
C MET A 8 3.06 10.10 18.64
N THR A 9 2.60 10.48 19.84
CA THR A 9 1.89 9.58 20.73
C THR A 9 0.58 9.13 20.06
N PRO A 10 0.31 7.81 19.97
CA PRO A 10 -0.95 7.30 19.42
C PRO A 10 -2.18 7.82 20.18
N THR A 11 -3.33 7.88 19.49
CA THR A 11 -4.63 8.16 20.11
C THR A 11 -5.48 6.88 20.17
N PRO A 12 -6.57 6.82 20.95
CA PRO A 12 -7.41 5.61 21.03
C PRO A 12 -7.96 5.14 19.67
N ARG A 13 -8.12 6.06 18.71
CA ARG A 13 -8.61 5.76 17.35
C ARG A 13 -7.49 5.49 16.35
N CYS A 14 -6.27 5.97 16.62
CA CYS A 14 -5.14 5.94 15.70
C CYS A 14 -3.93 5.27 16.36
N ARG A 15 -3.61 4.04 15.92
CA ARG A 15 -2.51 3.26 16.52
C ARG A 15 -1.13 3.76 16.11
N HIS A 16 -1.02 4.45 14.98
CA HIS A 16 0.22 5.10 14.56
C HIS A 16 -0.05 6.49 14.01
N HIS A 17 0.52 7.50 14.67
CA HIS A 17 0.34 8.89 14.32
C HIS A 17 1.69 9.54 14.08
N TYR A 18 1.79 10.34 13.03
CA TYR A 18 2.97 11.10 12.66
C TYR A 18 2.59 12.56 12.39
N LEU A 19 3.51 13.46 12.70
CA LEU A 19 3.42 14.89 12.37
C LEU A 19 4.48 15.21 11.33
N LEU A 20 4.06 15.79 10.21
CA LEU A 20 4.93 16.32 9.17
C LEU A 20 4.97 17.84 9.28
N ASN A 21 6.16 18.38 9.55
CA ASN A 21 6.41 19.82 9.52
C ASN A 21 6.91 20.20 8.13
N VAL A 22 6.22 21.12 7.47
CA VAL A 22 6.54 21.58 6.12
C VAL A 22 6.98 23.04 6.19
N HIS A 23 8.19 23.32 5.71
CA HIS A 23 8.75 24.66 5.65
C HIS A 23 9.03 25.04 4.19
N LYS A 24 8.39 26.11 3.71
CA LYS A 24 8.68 26.72 2.42
C LYS A 24 9.79 27.77 2.54
N SER A 25 10.34 28.17 1.40
CA SER A 25 11.41 29.18 1.30
C SER A 25 10.94 30.60 1.59
N ASP A 26 9.63 30.85 1.49
CA ASP A 26 8.95 32.12 1.79
C ASP A 26 8.53 32.24 3.26
N TRP A 27 9.15 31.45 4.15
CA TRP A 27 8.85 31.37 5.58
C TRP A 27 7.47 30.78 5.94
N LEU A 28 6.67 30.37 4.94
CA LEU A 28 5.41 29.69 5.21
C LEU A 28 5.66 28.31 5.83
N ARG A 29 4.83 27.99 6.82
CA ARG A 29 4.89 26.74 7.58
C ARG A 29 3.51 26.13 7.71
N SER A 30 3.45 24.81 7.55
CA SER A 30 2.25 24.03 7.84
C SER A 30 2.65 22.71 8.51
N GLU A 31 1.71 22.16 9.27
CA GLU A 31 1.85 20.90 9.98
C GLU A 31 0.78 19.94 9.47
N TYR A 32 1.18 18.74 9.05
CA TYR A 32 0.23 17.71 8.60
C TYR A 32 0.27 16.53 9.54
N HIS A 33 -0.91 16.07 9.93
CA HIS A 33 -1.09 14.80 10.61
C HIS A 33 -1.13 13.69 9.55
N VAL A 34 -0.46 12.58 9.83
CA VAL A 34 -0.58 11.33 9.08
C VAL A 34 -0.90 10.21 10.06
N GLU A 35 -2.07 9.62 9.90
CA GLU A 35 -2.68 8.68 10.82
C GLU A 35 -2.88 7.31 10.14
N PHE A 36 -2.52 6.25 10.85
CA PHE A 36 -2.80 4.87 10.42
C PHE A 36 -3.83 4.27 11.37
N LEU A 37 -4.98 3.97 10.78
CA LEU A 37 -6.18 3.53 11.46
C LEU A 37 -6.35 2.02 11.21
N ALA A 38 -6.44 1.27 12.30
CA ALA A 38 -6.77 -0.16 12.26
C ALA A 38 -8.28 -0.34 12.11
N ASP A 39 -8.72 -1.56 11.80
CA ASP A 39 -10.13 -1.98 11.87
C ASP A 39 -11.06 -1.42 10.77
N TYR A 40 -10.54 -0.61 9.85
CA TYR A 40 -11.27 -0.15 8.64
C TYR A 40 -11.20 -1.13 7.47
N GLY A 41 -10.49 -2.25 7.61
CA GLY A 41 -10.24 -3.22 6.53
C GLY A 41 -11.50 -3.85 5.93
N LEU A 42 -12.62 -3.88 6.68
CA LEU A 42 -13.90 -4.43 6.20
C LEU A 42 -14.42 -3.70 4.95
N MET A 43 -13.99 -2.47 4.69
CA MET A 43 -14.31 -1.75 3.44
C MET A 43 -13.71 -2.40 2.19
N LEU A 44 -12.78 -3.33 2.37
CA LEU A 44 -12.11 -4.08 1.31
C LEU A 44 -12.51 -5.57 1.29
N ALA A 45 -13.56 -5.95 2.03
CA ALA A 45 -13.97 -7.36 2.20
C ALA A 45 -14.32 -8.08 0.90
N ASP A 46 -14.76 -7.35 -0.13
CA ASP A 46 -15.09 -7.93 -1.43
C ASP A 46 -13.84 -8.36 -2.22
N TRP A 47 -12.66 -7.83 -1.89
CA TRP A 47 -11.40 -8.08 -2.62
C TRP A 47 -10.34 -8.84 -1.83
N TYR A 48 -10.52 -9.02 -0.52
CA TYR A 48 -9.51 -9.64 0.34
C TYR A 48 -10.13 -10.54 1.41
N SER A 49 -9.40 -11.60 1.78
CA SER A 49 -9.82 -12.51 2.84
C SER A 49 -9.75 -11.84 4.22
N PRO A 50 -10.53 -12.32 5.21
CA PRO A 50 -10.45 -11.81 6.59
C PRO A 50 -9.04 -11.83 7.17
N GLU A 51 -8.22 -12.81 6.79
CA GLU A 51 -6.83 -12.91 7.21
C GLU A 51 -5.96 -11.78 6.64
N GLN A 52 -6.10 -11.48 5.35
CA GLN A 52 -5.38 -10.38 4.71
C GLN A 52 -5.76 -9.04 5.36
N LEU A 53 -7.05 -8.87 5.69
CA LEU A 53 -7.58 -7.64 6.30
C LEU A 53 -7.05 -7.37 7.72
N ARG A 54 -6.56 -8.38 8.46
CA ARG A 54 -5.91 -8.18 9.77
C ARG A 54 -4.68 -7.26 9.70
N THR A 55 -4.13 -7.13 8.50
CA THR A 55 -2.92 -6.37 8.20
C THR A 55 -3.17 -5.20 7.25
N ALA A 56 -4.45 -4.85 7.05
CA ALA A 56 -4.87 -3.71 6.27
C ALA A 56 -4.99 -2.45 7.16
N TRP A 57 -4.48 -1.33 6.65
CA TRP A 57 -4.45 -0.08 7.37
C TRP A 57 -4.98 1.05 6.50
N MET A 58 -5.93 1.82 7.05
CA MET A 58 -6.36 3.05 6.41
C MET A 58 -5.36 4.15 6.77
N VAL A 59 -4.90 4.90 5.77
CA VAL A 59 -4.05 6.07 5.94
C VAL A 59 -4.91 7.30 5.84
N ASN A 60 -4.95 8.14 6.86
CA ASN A 60 -5.51 9.48 6.78
C ASN A 60 -4.39 10.50 6.86
N PHE A 61 -4.55 11.63 6.18
CA PHE A 61 -3.65 12.76 6.34
C PHE A 61 -4.41 14.06 6.16
N PHE A 62 -4.04 15.08 6.94
CA PHE A 62 -4.73 16.35 6.95
C PHE A 62 -3.86 17.45 7.56
N ASP A 63 -4.11 18.71 7.16
CA ASP A 63 -3.48 19.88 7.78
C ASP A 63 -3.94 19.99 9.25
N ARG A 64 -3.05 20.31 10.18
CA ARG A 64 -3.41 20.51 11.60
C ARG A 64 -4.46 21.59 11.76
N GLN A 65 -4.42 22.65 10.96
CA GLN A 65 -5.43 23.71 10.99
C GLN A 65 -6.82 23.18 10.67
N ALA A 66 -6.90 22.11 9.89
CA ALA A 66 -8.15 21.45 9.57
C ALA A 66 -8.87 20.88 10.81
N LEU A 67 -8.14 20.46 11.85
CA LEU A 67 -8.72 19.99 13.11
C LEU A 67 -9.45 21.08 13.90
N TYR A 68 -9.04 22.34 13.71
CA TYR A 68 -9.63 23.49 14.39
C TYR A 68 -10.69 24.19 13.55
N ALA A 69 -10.90 23.75 12.32
CA ALA A 69 -11.94 24.28 11.46
C ALA A 69 -13.31 23.80 11.95
N LEU A 70 -14.27 24.73 12.00
CA LEU A 70 -15.61 24.51 12.54
C LEU A 70 -16.44 23.46 11.77
N HIS A 71 -15.98 23.01 10.61
CA HIS A 71 -16.69 22.05 9.77
C HIS A 71 -15.92 20.72 9.71
N PRO A 72 -16.53 19.56 10.05
CA PRO A 72 -15.85 18.25 10.02
C PRO A 72 -15.28 17.82 8.67
N ARG A 73 -15.77 18.38 7.55
CA ARG A 73 -15.23 18.13 6.21
C ARG A 73 -13.92 18.87 5.98
N ALA A 74 -13.64 19.89 6.77
CA ALA A 74 -12.42 20.67 6.70
C ALA A 74 -11.18 19.83 6.97
N HIS A 75 -11.29 18.76 7.77
CA HIS A 75 -10.23 17.76 7.95
C HIS A 75 -9.65 17.30 6.61
N TYR A 76 -10.45 17.24 5.54
CA TYR A 76 -10.01 16.80 4.22
C TYR A 76 -9.70 17.94 3.26
N ASP A 77 -9.91 19.17 3.72
CA ASP A 77 -9.49 20.36 3.03
C ASP A 77 -8.06 20.63 3.47
N THR A 78 -7.13 20.61 2.51
CA THR A 78 -5.81 21.21 2.68
C THR A 78 -5.98 22.72 2.76
N TYR A 79 -6.60 23.21 3.84
CA TYR A 79 -6.66 24.60 4.25
C TYR A 79 -5.26 25.01 4.67
N SER A 80 -4.38 25.18 3.70
CA SER A 80 -3.06 25.71 3.98
C SER A 80 -2.89 26.95 3.11
N ALA A 81 -2.63 28.09 3.74
CA ALA A 81 -2.18 29.31 3.08
C ALA A 81 -0.79 29.15 2.41
N MET A 82 -0.31 27.91 2.26
CA MET A 82 1.01 27.55 1.73
C MET A 82 1.12 27.76 0.22
N HIS A 83 0.01 27.90 -0.50
CA HIS A 83 -0.01 28.14 -1.96
C HIS A 83 1.00 27.25 -2.72
N TYR A 84 0.91 25.94 -2.52
CA TYR A 84 1.88 25.02 -3.11
C TYR A 84 1.83 25.05 -4.63
N SER A 85 3.02 25.05 -5.26
CA SER A 85 3.13 24.65 -6.66
C SER A 85 2.83 23.16 -6.82
N ARG A 86 2.67 22.71 -8.07
CA ARG A 86 2.47 21.28 -8.36
C ARG A 86 3.64 20.42 -7.87
N GLU A 87 4.87 20.90 -8.08
CA GLU A 87 6.11 20.23 -7.68
C GLU A 87 6.23 20.18 -6.16
N GLU A 88 5.80 21.25 -5.47
CA GLU A 88 5.77 21.28 -4.00
C GLU A 88 4.73 20.31 -3.45
N LEU A 89 3.53 20.23 -4.04
CA LEU A 89 2.55 19.20 -3.68
C LEU A 89 3.14 17.80 -3.91
N GLU A 90 3.74 17.53 -5.05
CA GLU A 90 4.36 16.24 -5.33
C GLU A 90 5.43 15.90 -4.29
N ALA A 91 6.28 16.85 -3.91
CA ALA A 91 7.25 16.65 -2.84
C ALA A 91 6.60 16.39 -1.46
N LEU A 92 5.54 17.11 -1.09
CA LEU A 92 4.78 16.88 0.14
C LEU A 92 4.22 15.45 0.19
N PHE A 93 3.60 15.01 -0.89
CA PHE A 93 3.00 13.70 -0.98
C PHE A 93 4.03 12.57 -1.06
N ILE A 94 5.09 12.72 -1.83
CA ILE A 94 6.08 11.64 -2.02
C ILE A 94 7.08 11.62 -0.87
N GLN A 95 7.74 12.73 -0.63
CA GLN A 95 8.86 12.82 0.31
C GLN A 95 8.37 12.98 1.76
N GLY A 96 7.17 13.54 1.96
CA GLY A 96 6.51 13.61 3.26
C GLY A 96 5.64 12.39 3.55
N ILE A 97 4.40 12.41 3.08
CA ILE A 97 3.37 11.41 3.40
C ILE A 97 3.81 10.00 2.95
N GLY A 98 4.29 9.88 1.73
CA GLY A 98 4.78 8.63 1.15
C GLY A 98 5.97 8.05 1.92
N SER A 99 6.89 8.90 2.38
CA SER A 99 8.01 8.46 3.23
C SER A 99 7.51 7.89 4.56
N VAL A 100 6.51 8.52 5.19
CA VAL A 100 5.87 7.99 6.40
C VAL A 100 5.16 6.66 6.14
N MET A 101 4.40 6.56 5.04
CA MET A 101 3.74 5.31 4.63
C MET A 101 4.75 4.17 4.39
N ARG A 102 5.87 4.45 3.72
CA ARG A 102 6.95 3.48 3.51
C ARG A 102 7.57 3.03 4.82
N ASN A 103 7.93 3.98 5.68
CA ASN A 103 8.50 3.67 6.99
C ASN A 103 7.53 2.84 7.84
N PHE A 104 6.24 3.15 7.80
CA PHE A 104 5.21 2.38 8.47
C PHE A 104 5.13 0.95 7.93
N ALA A 105 5.02 0.80 6.60
CA ALA A 105 4.98 -0.51 5.93
C ALA A 105 6.22 -1.36 6.22
N HIS A 106 7.42 -0.77 6.24
CA HIS A 106 8.67 -1.48 6.51
C HIS A 106 8.81 -1.90 7.98
N ARG A 107 8.30 -1.10 8.93
CA ARG A 107 8.45 -1.35 10.38
C ARG A 107 7.47 -2.38 10.96
N GLY A 108 6.44 -2.82 10.23
CA GLY A 108 5.35 -3.60 10.81
C GLY A 108 4.68 -4.57 9.85
N GLN A 109 3.70 -5.34 10.36
CA GLN A 109 2.93 -6.36 9.62
C GLN A 109 1.95 -5.77 8.60
N CYS A 110 2.13 -4.56 8.08
CA CYS A 110 1.18 -3.98 7.11
C CYS A 110 1.39 -4.64 5.73
N SER A 111 0.34 -5.30 5.23
CA SER A 111 0.33 -5.88 3.89
C SER A 111 -0.44 -4.99 2.91
N ILE A 112 -1.46 -4.28 3.39
CA ILE A 112 -2.35 -3.44 2.59
C ILE A 112 -2.42 -2.05 3.23
N LEU A 113 -2.19 -1.02 2.41
CA LEU A 113 -2.47 0.38 2.75
C LEU A 113 -3.60 0.86 1.85
N PHE A 114 -4.56 1.57 2.43
CA PHE A 114 -5.63 2.17 1.64
C PHE A 114 -6.05 3.54 2.15
N TRP A 115 -6.71 4.30 1.29
CA TRP A 115 -7.24 5.61 1.61
C TRP A 115 -8.53 5.89 0.86
N LEU A 116 -9.38 6.71 1.49
CA LEU A 116 -10.64 7.19 0.97
C LEU A 116 -10.54 8.66 0.65
N SER A 117 -10.70 9.00 -0.62
CA SER A 117 -10.71 10.39 -1.03
C SER A 117 -12.06 11.04 -0.77
N ALA A 118 -12.16 11.88 0.24
CA ALA A 118 -13.34 12.73 0.42
C ALA A 118 -13.48 13.79 -0.71
N ARG A 119 -12.40 14.12 -1.44
CA ARG A 119 -12.41 15.16 -2.50
C ARG A 119 -11.81 14.65 -3.82
N PRO A 120 -12.52 14.74 -4.97
CA PRO A 120 -12.02 14.20 -6.24
C PRO A 120 -10.65 14.74 -6.68
N ALA A 121 -10.33 16.01 -6.43
CA ALA A 121 -9.05 16.60 -6.82
C ALA A 121 -7.87 15.98 -6.05
N LEU A 122 -8.01 15.84 -4.73
CA LEU A 122 -7.04 15.16 -3.87
C LEU A 122 -6.90 13.69 -4.27
N GLY A 123 -8.04 13.06 -4.60
CA GLY A 123 -8.12 11.70 -5.13
C GLY A 123 -7.27 11.50 -6.37
N ARG A 124 -7.36 12.42 -7.34
CA ARG A 124 -6.55 12.36 -8.57
C ARG A 124 -5.06 12.49 -8.30
N TYR A 125 -4.66 13.40 -7.40
CA TYR A 125 -3.27 13.52 -7.00
C TYR A 125 -2.79 12.22 -6.33
N TYR A 126 -3.54 11.71 -5.36
CA TYR A 126 -3.20 10.46 -4.69
C TYR A 126 -3.11 9.28 -5.66
N ASN A 127 -4.04 9.17 -6.62
CA ASN A 127 -4.00 8.17 -7.70
C ASN A 127 -2.66 8.21 -8.45
N TYR A 128 -2.30 9.39 -8.95
CA TYR A 128 -1.09 9.60 -9.74
C TYR A 128 0.15 9.22 -8.92
N LEU A 129 0.19 9.63 -7.66
CA LEU A 129 1.34 9.47 -6.78
C LEU A 129 1.51 8.01 -6.31
N LEU A 130 0.41 7.34 -5.95
CA LEU A 130 0.45 5.93 -5.59
C LEU A 130 0.88 5.05 -6.77
N LYS A 131 0.42 5.35 -8.00
CA LYS A 131 0.88 4.67 -9.20
C LYS A 131 2.39 4.83 -9.42
N LYS A 132 2.90 6.05 -9.25
CA LYS A 132 4.33 6.33 -9.39
C LYS A 132 5.14 5.59 -8.32
N GLN A 133 4.73 5.68 -7.05
CA GLN A 133 5.40 4.99 -5.95
C GLN A 133 5.31 3.48 -6.05
N SER A 134 4.21 2.93 -6.54
CA SER A 134 4.04 1.48 -6.62
C SER A 134 5.08 0.86 -7.56
N VAL A 135 5.37 1.55 -8.67
CA VAL A 135 6.45 1.16 -9.59
C VAL A 135 7.82 1.27 -8.92
N GLU A 136 8.10 2.38 -8.26
CA GLU A 136 9.42 2.62 -7.63
C GLU A 136 9.72 1.67 -6.44
N LEU A 137 8.69 1.13 -5.80
CA LEU A 137 8.80 0.34 -4.56
C LEU A 137 8.46 -1.15 -4.75
N ASP A 138 8.20 -1.57 -5.99
CA ASP A 138 7.69 -2.91 -6.30
C ASP A 138 6.45 -3.27 -5.46
N TYR A 139 5.57 -2.29 -5.30
CA TYR A 139 4.27 -2.46 -4.68
C TYR A 139 3.21 -2.58 -5.77
N ARG A 140 2.09 -3.22 -5.46
CA ARG A 140 0.97 -3.34 -6.40
C ARG A 140 -0.11 -2.32 -6.09
N TYR A 141 -0.33 -1.40 -7.01
CA TYR A 141 -1.47 -0.50 -6.98
C TYR A 141 -2.71 -1.17 -7.58
N ARG A 142 -3.79 -1.28 -6.79
CA ARG A 142 -5.04 -1.96 -7.20
C ARG A 142 -5.98 -0.99 -7.92
N MET A 143 -5.71 -0.80 -9.21
CA MET A 143 -6.53 0.05 -10.08
C MET A 143 -7.97 -0.44 -10.24
N ASP A 144 -8.20 -1.75 -10.12
CA ASP A 144 -9.52 -2.37 -10.13
C ASP A 144 -10.39 -1.83 -8.99
N ILE A 145 -9.90 -1.88 -7.75
CA ILE A 145 -10.62 -1.36 -6.57
C ILE A 145 -10.84 0.15 -6.67
N GLN A 146 -9.86 0.90 -7.18
CA GLN A 146 -10.03 2.35 -7.35
C GLN A 146 -11.13 2.69 -8.36
N ARG A 147 -11.25 1.93 -9.45
CA ARG A 147 -12.28 2.15 -10.48
C ARG A 147 -13.67 1.75 -9.99
N GLU A 148 -13.76 0.65 -9.26
CA GLU A 148 -15.03 0.07 -8.81
C GLU A 148 -15.60 0.81 -7.58
N ALA A 149 -14.76 1.08 -6.58
CA ALA A 149 -15.20 1.58 -5.28
C ALA A 149 -14.65 2.97 -4.92
N GLY A 150 -13.78 3.55 -5.76
CA GLY A 150 -13.13 4.82 -5.46
C GLY A 150 -12.10 4.75 -4.31
N ILE A 151 -11.72 3.54 -3.89
CA ILE A 151 -10.76 3.31 -2.79
C ILE A 151 -9.36 3.15 -3.37
N TYR A 152 -8.42 3.91 -2.83
CA TYR A 152 -7.03 3.91 -3.29
C TYR A 152 -6.25 2.88 -2.49
N VAL A 153 -5.84 1.78 -3.12
CA VAL A 153 -5.21 0.65 -2.41
C VAL A 153 -3.83 0.32 -2.97
N ILE A 154 -2.87 0.16 -2.06
CA ILE A 154 -1.53 -0.37 -2.32
C ILE A 154 -1.34 -1.66 -1.53
N GLU A 155 -0.99 -2.73 -2.23
CA GLU A 155 -0.43 -3.96 -1.67
C GLU A 155 1.09 -3.81 -1.58
N THR A 156 1.65 -4.04 -0.39
CA THR A 156 3.10 -3.91 -0.15
C THR A 156 3.82 -5.22 -0.48
N GLY A 157 5.15 -5.20 -0.57
CA GLY A 157 5.95 -6.43 -0.74
C GLY A 157 5.78 -7.49 0.36
N LYS A 158 5.10 -7.19 1.47
CA LYS A 158 4.67 -8.21 2.45
C LYS A 158 3.46 -9.00 1.99
N TYR A 159 2.53 -8.36 1.30
CA TYR A 159 1.35 -9.01 0.75
C TYR A 159 1.76 -10.12 -0.23
N HIS A 160 2.65 -9.81 -1.18
CA HIS A 160 3.16 -10.79 -2.14
C HIS A 160 3.90 -11.95 -1.45
N ARG A 161 4.74 -11.65 -0.45
CA ARG A 161 5.46 -12.66 0.35
C ARG A 161 4.57 -13.56 1.21
N ALA A 162 3.35 -13.14 1.51
CA ALA A 162 2.35 -13.93 2.23
C ALA A 162 1.49 -14.80 1.28
N GLN A 163 1.51 -14.50 -0.03
CA GLN A 163 0.84 -15.32 -1.05
C GLN A 163 1.73 -16.44 -1.60
N GLU A 164 3.05 -16.36 -1.43
CA GLU A 164 3.97 -17.45 -1.77
C GLU A 164 3.77 -18.63 -0.81
N PRO A 165 3.44 -19.85 -1.30
CA PRO A 165 3.42 -21.03 -0.46
C PRO A 165 4.81 -21.27 0.15
N GLU A 166 4.82 -21.70 1.41
CA GLU A 166 6.00 -21.84 2.29
C GLU A 166 7.12 -22.76 1.74
N GLN A 167 6.85 -23.50 0.66
CA GLN A 167 7.77 -24.45 0.02
C GLN A 167 8.96 -23.78 -0.70
N SER A 168 8.89 -22.48 -1.00
CA SER A 168 9.98 -21.76 -1.68
C SER A 168 11.07 -21.24 -0.73
N ARG A 169 10.88 -21.32 0.59
CA ARG A 169 11.75 -20.68 1.59
C ARG A 169 12.74 -21.60 2.30
N THR A 170 12.75 -22.90 2.00
CA THR A 170 13.79 -23.81 2.50
C THR A 170 14.66 -24.30 1.36
N GLY A 171 15.86 -23.74 1.29
CA GLY A 171 16.95 -24.35 0.54
C GLY A 171 17.21 -25.76 1.06
N ARG A 172 17.10 -26.74 0.15
CA ARG A 172 17.74 -28.06 0.19
C ARG A 172 17.40 -28.96 1.39
N ALA A 173 16.34 -29.75 1.22
CA ALA A 173 16.29 -31.11 1.75
C ALA A 173 15.82 -32.06 0.63
N LYS A 174 16.55 -33.15 0.41
CA LYS A 174 16.24 -34.19 -0.58
C LYS A 174 14.86 -34.79 -0.27
N SER A 175 13.97 -34.82 -1.26
CA SER A 175 12.76 -35.64 -1.20
C SER A 175 13.13 -37.13 -1.25
N PRO A 176 12.69 -37.98 -0.31
CA PRO A 176 12.79 -39.42 -0.45
C PRO A 176 11.61 -40.03 -1.24
N TYR A 177 10.70 -39.22 -1.78
CA TYR A 177 9.55 -39.72 -2.54
C TYR A 177 9.63 -39.31 -4.01
N LEU A 178 10.60 -39.92 -4.70
CA LEU A 178 10.50 -40.25 -6.13
C LEU A 178 11.17 -41.62 -6.33
N SER A 179 10.50 -42.67 -5.86
CA SER A 179 10.63 -44.01 -6.46
C SER A 179 9.34 -44.27 -7.21
N GLY A 180 9.38 -44.14 -8.52
CA GLY A 180 8.22 -44.39 -9.37
C GLY A 180 8.24 -43.55 -10.63
N ALA A 181 8.87 -44.12 -11.67
CA ALA A 181 8.74 -43.76 -13.08
C ALA A 181 9.42 -42.48 -13.57
N VAL A 182 10.67 -42.62 -13.99
CA VAL A 182 11.14 -41.95 -15.22
C VAL A 182 11.81 -43.00 -16.11
N ALA A 183 11.14 -43.36 -17.20
CA ALA A 183 11.72 -43.78 -18.48
C ALA A 183 10.59 -44.17 -19.44
N ILE A 184 10.54 -43.88 -20.73
CA ILE A 184 11.28 -43.05 -21.68
C ILE A 184 10.40 -43.06 -22.94
N LEU A 185 10.46 -42.01 -23.74
CA LEU A 185 9.80 -41.84 -25.03
C LEU A 185 10.13 -42.96 -26.05
N THR A 186 9.14 -43.20 -26.92
CA THR A 186 9.22 -43.56 -28.35
C THR A 186 9.97 -44.84 -28.78
N ARG A 187 9.25 -45.76 -29.44
CA ARG A 187 9.66 -46.35 -30.74
C ARG A 187 8.57 -47.25 -31.37
N ARG A 188 8.26 -46.93 -32.64
CA ARG A 188 8.01 -47.80 -33.80
C ARG A 188 7.13 -49.05 -33.65
N ALA A 189 6.08 -49.09 -34.47
CA ALA A 189 5.50 -50.33 -35.00
C ALA A 189 6.55 -51.17 -35.74
N PRO A 190 6.43 -52.51 -35.67
CA PRO A 190 6.41 -53.29 -36.90
C PRO A 190 5.32 -54.38 -36.92
N ALA A 191 4.99 -54.79 -38.14
CA ALA A 191 4.03 -55.81 -38.51
C ALA A 191 4.39 -57.22 -38.00
N LEU A 192 3.38 -58.06 -37.78
CA LEU A 192 3.51 -59.51 -37.81
C LEU A 192 2.33 -60.14 -38.55
N ARG A 193 2.67 -60.81 -39.66
CA ARG A 193 1.89 -61.84 -40.33
C ARG A 193 2.14 -63.20 -39.63
N HIS A 194 1.06 -63.99 -39.56
CA HIS A 194 0.94 -65.46 -39.54
C HIS A 194 1.78 -66.36 -38.62
N ALA A 195 1.06 -67.20 -37.86
CA ALA A 195 1.15 -68.68 -37.78
C ALA A 195 0.07 -69.15 -36.78
N GLY A 196 -0.73 -70.21 -36.97
CA GLY A 196 -0.87 -71.19 -38.05
C GLY A 196 -2.22 -71.90 -37.91
#